data_AF-A0A1S1CKT6-F1
#
_entry.id   AF-A0A1S1CKT6-F1
#
_cell.length_a   1.000
_cell.length_b   1.000
_cell.length_c   1.000
_cell.angle_alpha   90.00
_cell.angle_beta   90.00
_cell.angle_gamma   90.00
#
_symmetry.space_group_name_H-M   'P 1'
#
loop_
_entity.id
_entity.type
_entity.pdbx_description
1 polymer ?
#
loop_
_entity_poly.entity_id
_entity_poly.type
_entity_poly.pdbx_seq_one_letter_code
_entity_poly.pdbx_strand_id
1 'polypeptide(L)'
;MTRKITAAATVLALLATGCSASTDSSAPGGTLITGGTSTATSTPTPSSTTPAPATTTAGRTPTVTEVTASPSAEASTTAASTTAAATPTVSLDPSPLAGTGGGPQQPSSVPTLNSITNADYNRAMDTAKAIVTAYTSGKPYKEWSEELYPMVDPEVQKEYGPNARLDQLRGTVTSAQLVDDPTLKTAMGENPYWVTVRVNVMGGTSPAYYVRVHRTAEQPDTWKAAHILDPEGYKLFVEKRLKEQNK
;
A
#
# COMPACT_ATOMS: atom_id res chain seq x y z
N MET A 1 3.66 59.05 -20.50
CA MET A 1 4.56 58.29 -21.38
C MET A 1 3.94 56.93 -21.65
N THR A 2 3.34 56.77 -22.83
CA THR A 2 2.54 55.59 -23.21
C THR A 2 3.44 54.56 -23.88
N ARG A 3 3.59 53.37 -23.30
CA ARG A 3 4.39 52.27 -23.88
C ARG A 3 3.48 51.28 -24.59
N LYS A 4 3.59 51.24 -25.92
CA LYS A 4 3.00 50.23 -26.81
C LYS A 4 3.79 48.93 -26.67
N ILE A 5 3.11 47.80 -26.47
CA ILE A 5 3.72 46.46 -26.52
C ILE A 5 3.18 45.77 -27.77
N THR A 6 4.09 45.50 -28.70
CA THR A 6 3.85 44.78 -29.96
C THR A 6 3.82 43.28 -29.68
N ALA A 7 2.74 42.61 -30.05
CA ALA A 7 2.62 41.15 -29.99
C ALA A 7 3.28 40.51 -31.22
N ALA A 8 4.18 39.56 -30.99
CA ALA A 8 4.72 38.69 -32.04
C ALA A 8 3.96 37.34 -32.01
N ALA A 9 3.27 37.02 -33.09
CA ALA A 9 2.62 35.74 -33.30
C ALA A 9 3.59 34.78 -34.01
N THR A 10 3.96 33.68 -33.38
CA THR A 10 4.66 32.55 -34.00
C THR A 10 3.69 31.42 -34.23
N VAL A 11 3.38 31.17 -35.50
CA VAL A 11 2.60 30.04 -36.01
C VAL A 11 3.50 28.81 -36.02
N LEU A 12 3.11 27.73 -35.32
CA LEU A 12 3.76 26.43 -35.43
C LEU A 12 2.85 25.46 -36.21
N ALA A 13 3.38 24.94 -37.31
CA ALA A 13 2.69 24.13 -38.29
C ALA A 13 2.40 22.71 -37.78
N LEU A 14 1.20 22.23 -38.08
CA LEU A 14 0.67 20.91 -37.80
C LEU A 14 1.04 19.95 -38.95
N LEU A 15 1.85 18.93 -38.68
CA LEU A 15 2.11 17.84 -39.63
C LEU A 15 1.07 16.75 -39.43
N ALA A 16 0.11 16.69 -40.35
CA ALA A 16 -0.78 15.56 -40.55
C ALA A 16 -0.19 14.63 -41.63
N THR A 17 0.09 13.38 -41.27
CA THR A 17 0.18 12.26 -42.21
C THR A 17 -0.85 11.23 -41.81
N GLY A 18 -1.83 11.04 -42.69
CA GLY A 18 -2.92 10.08 -42.53
C GLY A 18 -2.71 8.78 -43.29
N CYS A 19 -3.64 7.86 -42.99
CA CYS A 19 -4.17 6.74 -43.80
C CYS A 19 -3.20 5.57 -44.08
N SER A 20 -3.60 4.28 -44.00
CA SER A 20 -4.88 3.69 -44.36
C SER A 20 -5.22 2.41 -43.58
N ALA A 21 -6.52 2.15 -43.53
CA ALA A 21 -7.18 0.96 -43.04
C ALA A 21 -7.06 -0.24 -43.99
N SER A 22 -7.11 -1.46 -43.43
CA SER A 22 -7.84 -2.58 -44.02
C SER A 22 -8.37 -3.47 -42.89
N THR A 23 -9.68 -3.40 -42.70
CA THR A 23 -10.50 -4.47 -42.16
C THR A 23 -10.58 -5.61 -43.18
N ASP A 24 -10.33 -6.84 -42.77
CA ASP A 24 -11.12 -7.97 -43.26
C ASP A 24 -11.17 -9.09 -42.21
N SER A 25 -12.39 -9.42 -41.82
CA SER A 25 -12.75 -10.61 -41.08
C SER A 25 -13.13 -11.68 -42.09
N SER A 26 -12.55 -12.88 -41.99
CA SER A 26 -13.27 -14.15 -42.19
C SER A 26 -12.40 -15.35 -41.83
N ALA A 27 -12.92 -16.18 -40.91
CA ALA A 27 -12.65 -17.61 -40.91
C ALA A 27 -13.29 -18.24 -42.16
N PRO A 28 -12.74 -19.36 -42.66
CA PRO A 28 -13.40 -20.62 -42.33
C PRO A 28 -12.43 -21.77 -42.05
N GLY A 29 -12.92 -22.76 -41.30
CA GLY A 29 -12.28 -24.06 -41.17
C GLY A 29 -12.35 -24.87 -42.47
N GLY A 30 -11.57 -25.94 -42.54
CA GLY A 30 -11.69 -26.93 -43.62
C GLY A 30 -10.37 -27.56 -44.03
N THR A 31 -10.02 -28.64 -43.34
CA THR A 31 -9.07 -29.70 -43.74
C THR A 31 -9.21 -30.11 -45.21
N LEU A 32 -8.10 -30.39 -45.93
CA LEU A 32 -7.77 -31.67 -46.62
C LEU A 32 -6.67 -31.59 -47.72
N ILE A 33 -5.59 -32.35 -47.48
CA ILE A 33 -4.76 -33.26 -48.34
C ILE A 33 -3.86 -32.82 -49.53
N THR A 34 -2.58 -33.19 -49.35
CA THR A 34 -1.67 -34.01 -50.22
C THR A 34 -0.74 -33.35 -51.26
N GLY A 35 0.58 -33.53 -51.05
CA GLY A 35 1.47 -34.09 -52.10
C GLY A 35 2.88 -33.50 -52.28
N GLY A 36 3.90 -34.15 -51.69
CA GLY A 36 5.31 -34.32 -52.17
C GLY A 36 6.24 -33.08 -52.19
N THR A 37 7.55 -33.14 -51.87
CA THR A 37 8.51 -34.23 -51.67
C THR A 37 9.71 -33.67 -50.89
N SER A 38 10.25 -34.46 -49.96
CA SER A 38 11.31 -34.11 -49.00
C SER A 38 12.72 -34.11 -49.58
N THR A 39 13.61 -33.29 -49.01
CA THR A 39 15.04 -33.62 -48.86
C THR A 39 15.48 -33.19 -47.46
N ALA A 40 16.04 -34.14 -46.71
CA ALA A 40 16.35 -34.06 -45.29
C ALA A 40 17.74 -33.47 -45.03
N THR A 41 17.93 -32.80 -43.89
CA THR A 41 19.11 -32.96 -43.01
C THR A 41 18.78 -32.49 -41.58
N SER A 42 18.65 -33.50 -40.71
CA SER A 42 19.03 -33.64 -39.29
C SER A 42 18.88 -32.52 -38.24
N THR A 43 18.11 -32.92 -37.23
CA THR A 43 17.78 -32.41 -35.88
C THR A 43 19.00 -32.22 -34.93
N PRO A 44 18.85 -31.55 -33.76
CA PRO A 44 18.16 -32.16 -32.62
C PRO A 44 17.12 -31.27 -31.91
N THR A 45 16.04 -31.93 -31.52
CA THR A 45 14.99 -31.51 -30.58
C THR A 45 15.23 -32.28 -29.28
N PRO A 46 14.89 -31.71 -28.13
CA PRO A 46 13.89 -32.36 -27.28
C PRO A 46 12.85 -31.32 -26.81
N SER A 47 11.56 -31.52 -27.07
CA SER A 47 10.62 -32.29 -26.24
C SER A 47 10.64 -31.86 -24.78
N SER A 48 9.56 -31.24 -24.31
CA SER A 48 8.63 -31.88 -23.36
C SER A 48 7.65 -30.86 -22.77
N THR A 49 6.37 -31.13 -23.05
CA THR A 49 5.18 -30.98 -22.20
C THR A 49 5.32 -30.27 -20.85
N THR A 50 4.46 -29.27 -20.66
CA THR A 50 3.93 -28.82 -19.37
C THR A 50 3.18 -29.94 -18.65
N PRO A 51 3.42 -30.12 -17.34
CA PRO A 51 2.36 -30.49 -16.41
C PRO A 51 2.20 -29.42 -15.31
N ALA A 52 0.96 -29.27 -14.85
CA ALA A 52 0.53 -28.40 -13.76
C ALA A 52 1.34 -28.58 -12.46
N PRO A 53 1.51 -27.54 -11.64
CA PRO A 53 2.10 -27.69 -10.31
C PRO A 53 1.12 -28.45 -9.39
N ALA A 54 1.51 -29.67 -9.02
CA ALA A 54 0.89 -30.41 -7.93
C ALA A 54 1.32 -29.82 -6.58
N THR A 55 0.34 -29.58 -5.71
CA THR A 55 0.52 -29.33 -4.29
C THR A 55 1.18 -30.54 -3.62
N THR A 56 2.38 -30.38 -3.10
CA THR A 56 3.01 -31.36 -2.21
C THR A 56 3.32 -30.74 -0.86
N THR A 57 2.53 -31.20 0.12
CA THR A 57 2.79 -31.18 1.56
C THR A 57 4.10 -31.91 1.86
N ALA A 58 5.11 -31.19 2.33
CA ALA A 58 6.29 -31.78 2.96
C ALA A 58 6.13 -31.69 4.47
N GLY A 59 5.86 -32.85 5.08
CA GLY A 59 5.84 -33.03 6.52
C GLY A 59 7.21 -32.76 7.13
N ARG A 60 7.26 -31.78 8.04
CA ARG A 60 8.21 -31.76 9.15
C ARG A 60 7.40 -31.96 10.42
N THR A 61 7.42 -33.19 10.91
CA THR A 61 6.91 -33.55 12.24
C THR A 61 7.84 -32.93 13.29
N PRO A 62 7.39 -31.99 14.14
CA PRO A 62 8.05 -31.79 15.42
C PRO A 62 7.71 -32.99 16.31
N THR A 63 8.74 -33.66 16.84
CA THR A 63 8.61 -34.63 17.92
C THR A 63 7.95 -33.95 19.11
N VAL A 64 6.66 -34.22 19.32
CA VAL A 64 5.96 -33.95 20.58
C VAL A 64 6.11 -35.20 21.43
N THR A 65 6.88 -35.10 22.51
CA THR A 65 6.88 -36.12 23.57
C THR A 65 5.57 -36.01 24.34
N GLU A 66 4.59 -36.83 23.99
CA GLU A 66 3.40 -37.02 24.81
C GLU A 66 3.75 -37.86 26.04
N VAL A 67 3.73 -37.23 27.22
CA VAL A 67 3.61 -37.94 28.49
C VAL A 67 2.13 -38.27 28.68
N THR A 68 1.72 -39.42 28.17
CA THR A 68 0.41 -40.01 28.50
C THR A 68 0.59 -40.84 29.76
N ALA A 69 0.25 -40.25 30.90
CA ALA A 69 -0.03 -41.01 32.11
C ALA A 69 -1.39 -41.69 31.95
N SER A 70 -1.35 -43.02 31.80
CA SER A 70 -2.51 -43.91 31.71
C SER A 70 -3.35 -43.88 33.00
N PRO A 71 -4.69 -43.72 32.94
CA PRO A 71 -5.55 -44.11 34.06
C PRO A 71 -5.92 -45.59 33.87
N SER A 72 -5.23 -46.49 34.57
CA SER A 72 -5.70 -47.88 34.73
C SER A 72 -6.47 -47.97 36.03
N ALA A 73 -7.80 -48.03 35.93
CA ALA A 73 -8.66 -48.51 37.00
C ALA A 73 -8.99 -49.97 36.70
N GLU A 74 -8.65 -50.90 37.60
CA GLU A 74 -9.51 -52.04 37.98
C GLU A 74 -8.94 -52.81 39.20
N ALA A 75 -9.68 -52.67 40.29
CA ALA A 75 -10.09 -53.64 41.33
C ALA A 75 -9.10 -54.59 42.05
N SER A 76 -9.19 -54.48 43.39
CA SER A 76 -9.39 -55.56 44.38
C SER A 76 -8.20 -56.05 45.21
N THR A 77 -8.18 -55.73 46.51
CA THR A 77 -8.56 -56.66 47.61
C THR A 77 -8.34 -56.05 49.02
N THR A 78 -9.36 -56.24 49.88
CA THR A 78 -9.31 -56.57 51.32
C THR A 78 -8.76 -55.59 52.38
N ALA A 79 -9.73 -55.06 53.16
CA ALA A 79 -9.85 -54.94 54.62
C ALA A 79 -8.77 -54.21 55.48
N ALA A 80 -9.19 -53.15 56.18
CA ALA A 80 -9.40 -53.13 57.64
C ALA A 80 -9.62 -51.69 58.16
N SER A 81 -10.35 -51.60 59.26
CA SER A 81 -11.00 -50.43 59.86
C SER A 81 -10.10 -49.31 60.43
N THR A 82 -10.81 -48.22 60.76
CA THR A 82 -10.68 -47.32 61.95
C THR A 82 -9.93 -45.99 61.81
N THR A 83 -10.75 -44.93 61.79
CA THR A 83 -10.71 -43.66 62.54
C THR A 83 -9.37 -42.94 62.79
N ALA A 84 -9.28 -41.74 62.21
CA ALA A 84 -8.72 -40.48 62.73
C ALA A 84 -7.79 -39.80 61.73
N ALA A 85 -8.26 -38.74 61.05
CA ALA A 85 -7.38 -37.78 60.40
C ALA A 85 -8.07 -36.42 60.27
N ALA A 86 -7.36 -35.39 60.72
CA ALA A 86 -7.78 -34.01 60.85
C ALA A 86 -8.24 -33.39 59.51
N THR A 87 -9.23 -32.50 59.60
CA THR A 87 -9.61 -31.58 58.52
C THR A 87 -8.42 -30.64 58.23
N PRO A 88 -7.81 -30.63 57.03
CA PRO A 88 -6.84 -29.61 56.70
C PRO A 88 -7.58 -28.31 56.36
N THR A 89 -7.61 -27.36 57.29
CA THR A 89 -8.02 -25.98 56.99
C THR A 89 -6.93 -25.36 56.11
N VAL A 90 -7.16 -25.32 54.79
CA VAL A 90 -6.35 -24.54 53.86
C VAL A 90 -6.75 -23.08 54.01
N SER A 91 -5.93 -22.31 54.74
CA SER A 91 -6.04 -20.85 54.80
C SER A 91 -5.39 -20.28 53.55
N LEU A 92 -6.18 -19.74 52.62
CA LEU A 92 -5.68 -18.94 51.51
C LEU A 92 -5.50 -17.51 52.02
N ASP A 93 -4.25 -17.14 52.29
CA ASP A 93 -3.85 -15.77 52.61
C ASP A 93 -4.21 -14.82 51.44
N PRO A 94 -5.08 -13.80 51.63
CA PRO A 94 -5.63 -13.02 50.53
C PRO A 94 -4.78 -11.81 50.14
N SER A 95 -3.45 -11.82 50.26
CA SER A 95 -2.62 -10.66 49.86
C SER A 95 -1.15 -10.99 49.54
N PRO A 96 -0.85 -11.55 48.36
CA PRO A 96 0.54 -11.76 47.93
C PRO A 96 1.29 -10.48 47.53
N LEU A 97 0.67 -9.30 47.56
CA LEU A 97 1.23 -8.05 46.99
C LEU A 97 1.52 -6.95 48.01
N ALA A 98 1.40 -7.20 49.32
CA ALA A 98 1.77 -6.22 50.35
C ALA A 98 3.29 -6.25 50.56
N GLY A 99 4.06 -5.62 49.67
CA GLY A 99 5.52 -5.51 49.85
C GLY A 99 6.32 -5.14 48.61
N THR A 100 5.72 -5.19 47.42
CA THR A 100 6.41 -4.78 46.18
C THR A 100 6.36 -3.26 46.09
N GLY A 101 7.35 -2.60 46.68
CA GLY A 101 7.61 -1.18 46.43
C GLY A 101 7.68 -0.96 44.92
N GLY A 102 6.79 -0.12 44.39
CA GLY A 102 6.78 0.26 42.99
C GLY A 102 8.10 0.90 42.63
N GLY A 103 9.03 0.12 42.08
CA GLY A 103 10.26 0.63 41.50
C GLY A 103 9.93 1.69 40.45
N PRO A 104 10.86 2.61 40.14
CA PRO A 104 10.62 3.63 39.14
C PRO A 104 10.14 2.95 37.86
N GLN A 105 8.95 3.32 37.42
CA GLN A 105 8.36 2.79 36.20
C GLN A 105 9.32 3.12 35.06
N GLN A 106 9.81 2.08 34.38
CA GLN A 106 10.68 2.24 33.23
C GLN A 106 9.99 3.17 32.22
N PRO A 107 10.66 4.24 31.74
CA PRO A 107 10.05 5.12 30.76
C PRO A 107 9.70 4.30 29.50
N SER A 108 8.45 4.37 29.06
CA SER A 108 8.02 3.75 27.82
C SER A 108 8.87 4.28 26.67
N SER A 109 9.58 3.39 25.98
CA SER A 109 10.35 3.76 24.79
C SER A 109 9.39 4.22 23.70
N VAL A 110 9.58 5.44 23.20
CA VAL A 110 8.79 5.97 22.08
C VAL A 110 9.21 5.22 20.81
N PRO A 111 8.28 4.63 20.04
CA PRO A 111 8.61 3.99 18.78
C PRO A 111 9.24 5.02 17.83
N THR A 112 10.29 4.63 17.11
CA THR A 112 10.99 5.50 16.15
C THR A 112 11.27 4.75 14.86
N LEU A 113 11.19 5.45 13.73
CA LEU A 113 11.54 4.94 12.41
C LEU A 113 12.85 5.57 11.98
N ASN A 114 13.81 4.73 11.59
CA ASN A 114 15.16 5.17 11.24
C ASN A 114 15.39 5.25 9.73
N SER A 115 14.59 4.53 8.94
CA SER A 115 14.71 4.48 7.49
C SER A 115 13.37 4.19 6.82
N ILE A 116 13.33 4.43 5.51
CA ILE A 116 12.24 4.05 4.64
C ILE A 116 12.72 2.93 3.70
N THR A 117 11.88 1.93 3.49
CA THR A 117 12.19 0.76 2.67
C THR A 117 11.49 0.81 1.32
N ASN A 118 11.92 -0.02 0.36
CA ASN A 118 11.21 -0.18 -0.91
C ASN A 118 9.75 -0.60 -0.74
N ALA A 119 9.46 -1.42 0.27
CA ALA A 119 8.10 -1.81 0.59
C ALA A 119 7.27 -0.61 1.08
N ASP A 120 7.88 0.29 1.87
CA ASP A 120 7.23 1.52 2.33
C ASP A 120 6.90 2.47 1.17
N TYR A 121 7.83 2.67 0.23
CA TYR A 121 7.56 3.49 -0.95
C TYR A 121 6.42 2.91 -1.79
N ASN A 122 6.40 1.59 -1.99
CA ASN A 122 5.32 0.94 -2.72
C ASN A 122 3.97 1.13 -2.02
N ARG A 123 3.92 0.98 -0.69
CA ARG A 123 2.70 1.27 0.10
C ARG A 123 2.28 2.73 -0.03
N ALA A 124 3.20 3.67 0.15
CA ALA A 124 2.93 5.10 -0.01
C ALA A 124 2.40 5.43 -1.41
N MET A 125 2.96 4.80 -2.43
CA MET A 125 2.57 5.01 -3.83
C MET A 125 1.19 4.41 -4.15
N ASP A 126 0.86 3.24 -3.60
CA ASP A 126 -0.47 2.65 -3.73
C ASP A 126 -1.53 3.43 -2.95
N THR A 127 -1.20 3.91 -1.75
CA THR A 127 -2.06 4.84 -1.00
C THR A 127 -2.28 6.14 -1.78
N ALA A 128 -1.23 6.72 -2.36
CA ALA A 128 -1.36 7.93 -3.18
C ALA A 128 -2.26 7.70 -4.42
N LYS A 129 -2.14 6.54 -5.08
CA LYS A 129 -3.07 6.17 -6.17
C LYS A 129 -4.52 6.07 -5.67
N ALA A 130 -4.75 5.44 -4.54
CA ALA A 130 -6.09 5.29 -3.96
C ALA A 130 -6.68 6.66 -3.60
N ILE A 131 -5.89 7.54 -2.98
CA ILE A 131 -6.26 8.92 -2.67
C ILE A 131 -6.67 9.66 -3.94
N VAL A 132 -5.84 9.64 -4.98
CA VAL A 132 -6.15 10.36 -6.22
C VAL A 132 -7.32 9.74 -6.96
N THR A 133 -7.48 8.42 -6.91
CA THR A 133 -8.66 7.74 -7.48
C THR A 133 -9.95 8.21 -6.82
N ALA A 134 -9.98 8.29 -5.48
CA ALA A 134 -11.12 8.83 -4.74
C ALA A 134 -11.31 10.33 -5.04
N TYR A 135 -10.23 11.10 -5.03
CA TYR A 135 -10.22 12.54 -5.29
C TYR A 135 -10.79 12.89 -6.68
N THR A 136 -10.38 12.16 -7.72
CA THR A 136 -10.81 12.35 -9.11
C THR A 136 -11.97 11.45 -9.52
N SER A 137 -12.72 10.88 -8.56
CA SER A 137 -13.81 9.95 -8.85
C SER A 137 -15.00 10.63 -9.54
N GLY A 138 -15.19 11.94 -9.34
CA GLY A 138 -16.36 12.67 -9.82
C GLY A 138 -17.66 12.30 -9.10
N LYS A 139 -17.58 11.61 -7.96
CA LYS A 139 -18.72 11.25 -7.11
C LYS A 139 -19.34 12.49 -6.46
N PRO A 140 -20.63 12.43 -6.04
CA PRO A 140 -21.23 13.49 -5.24
C PRO A 140 -20.51 13.64 -3.90
N TYR A 141 -20.49 14.85 -3.34
CA TYR A 141 -19.70 15.20 -2.16
C TYR A 141 -19.83 14.23 -0.99
N LYS A 142 -21.04 13.77 -0.68
CA LYS A 142 -21.26 12.85 0.44
C LYS A 142 -20.46 11.55 0.27
N GLU A 143 -20.64 10.86 -0.85
CA GLU A 143 -19.91 9.61 -1.15
C GLU A 143 -18.41 9.86 -1.33
N TRP A 144 -18.05 10.95 -2.00
CA TRP A 144 -16.66 11.34 -2.21
C TRP A 144 -15.92 11.58 -0.89
N SER A 145 -16.56 12.27 0.06
CA SER A 145 -15.97 12.55 1.37
C SER A 145 -15.83 11.30 2.23
N GLU A 146 -16.82 10.40 2.21
CA GLU A 146 -16.79 9.12 2.92
C GLU A 146 -15.63 8.23 2.43
N GLU A 147 -15.29 8.30 1.14
CA GLU A 147 -14.18 7.57 0.55
C GLU A 147 -12.82 8.24 0.77
N LEU A 148 -12.73 9.57 0.59
CA LEU A 148 -11.46 10.30 0.64
C LEU A 148 -10.99 10.58 2.08
N TYR A 149 -11.90 11.00 2.98
CA TYR A 149 -11.54 11.53 4.31
C TYR A 149 -10.77 10.57 5.20
N PRO A 150 -11.01 9.24 5.16
CA PRO A 150 -10.18 8.28 5.90
C PRO A 150 -8.69 8.29 5.50
N MET A 151 -8.38 8.68 4.25
CA MET A 151 -7.04 8.64 3.67
C MET A 151 -6.30 9.98 3.69
N VAL A 152 -6.96 11.07 4.10
CA VAL A 152 -6.39 12.42 4.12
C VAL A 152 -6.42 13.03 5.51
N ASP A 153 -5.51 13.95 5.77
CA ASP A 153 -5.47 14.68 7.03
C ASP A 153 -6.66 15.65 7.17
N PRO A 154 -7.05 15.99 8.41
CA PRO A 154 -8.12 16.95 8.67
C PRO A 154 -7.92 18.30 7.99
N GLU A 155 -6.67 18.75 7.78
CA GLU A 155 -6.40 20.00 7.07
C GLU A 155 -6.83 19.93 5.60
N VAL A 156 -6.60 18.80 4.92
CA VAL A 156 -7.06 18.59 3.54
C VAL A 156 -8.58 18.52 3.48
N GLN A 157 -9.22 17.91 4.49
CA GLN A 157 -10.69 17.82 4.55
C GLN A 157 -11.35 19.19 4.59
N LYS A 158 -10.72 20.20 5.23
CA LYS A 158 -11.25 21.56 5.33
C LYS A 158 -11.22 22.33 4.02
N GLU A 159 -10.40 21.93 3.06
CA GLU A 159 -10.31 22.60 1.75
C GLU A 159 -11.56 22.37 0.89
N TYR A 160 -12.33 21.32 1.18
CA TYR A 160 -13.46 20.90 0.38
C TYR A 160 -14.76 20.95 1.19
N GLY A 161 -15.75 21.66 0.66
CA GLY A 161 -17.09 21.74 1.24
C GLY A 161 -18.15 21.10 0.34
N PRO A 162 -19.41 21.03 0.80
CA PRO A 162 -20.52 20.45 0.03
C PRO A 162 -20.79 21.12 -1.32
N ASN A 163 -20.29 22.36 -1.51
CA ASN A 163 -20.40 23.11 -2.76
C ASN A 163 -19.19 22.94 -3.69
N ALA A 164 -18.23 22.07 -3.36
CA ALA A 164 -17.07 21.80 -4.20
C ALA A 164 -17.49 21.23 -5.56
N ARG A 165 -16.85 21.70 -6.63
CA ARG A 165 -17.11 21.27 -8.02
C ARG A 165 -16.36 19.97 -8.33
N LEU A 166 -16.73 18.91 -7.62
CA LEU A 166 -16.10 17.59 -7.73
C LEU A 166 -16.29 16.94 -9.11
N ASP A 167 -17.34 17.33 -9.83
CA ASP A 167 -17.61 16.93 -11.21
C ASP A 167 -16.46 17.30 -12.17
N GLN A 168 -15.78 18.43 -11.91
CA GLN A 168 -14.68 18.92 -12.72
C GLN A 168 -13.38 18.15 -12.47
N LEU A 169 -13.21 17.59 -11.26
CA LEU A 169 -12.02 16.84 -10.88
C LEU A 169 -11.97 15.44 -11.51
N ARG A 170 -13.05 15.00 -12.17
CA ARG A 170 -13.20 13.65 -12.69
C ARG A 170 -12.06 13.29 -13.65
N GLY A 171 -11.36 12.21 -13.34
CA GLY A 171 -10.25 11.72 -14.15
C GLY A 171 -9.88 10.30 -13.78
N THR A 172 -9.10 9.65 -14.64
CA THR A 172 -8.65 8.27 -14.45
C THR A 172 -7.17 8.24 -14.15
N VAL A 173 -6.79 7.65 -13.02
CA VAL A 173 -5.38 7.43 -12.65
C VAL A 173 -4.74 6.46 -13.64
N THR A 174 -3.59 6.83 -14.20
CA THR A 174 -2.85 6.02 -15.18
C THR A 174 -1.58 5.41 -14.60
N SER A 175 -0.85 6.17 -13.79
CA SER A 175 0.42 5.74 -13.19
C SER A 175 0.75 6.56 -11.96
N ALA A 176 1.67 6.06 -11.12
CA ALA A 176 2.23 6.81 -10.02
C ALA A 176 3.75 6.60 -9.95
N GLN A 177 4.47 7.64 -9.53
CA GLN A 177 5.92 7.69 -9.53
C GLN A 177 6.38 8.46 -8.28
N LEU A 178 7.46 7.98 -7.67
CA LEU A 178 8.13 8.70 -6.57
C LEU A 178 8.73 10.00 -7.10
N VAL A 179 8.61 11.07 -6.32
CA VAL A 179 9.19 12.38 -6.62
C VAL A 179 10.34 12.63 -5.66
N ASP A 180 11.50 13.04 -6.18
CA ASP A 180 12.58 13.59 -5.35
C ASP A 180 12.17 14.98 -4.84
N ASP A 181 11.49 15.01 -3.70
CA ASP A 181 11.02 16.24 -3.08
C ASP A 181 12.15 16.88 -2.26
N PRO A 182 12.68 18.04 -2.70
CA PRO A 182 13.79 18.68 -2.00
C PRO A 182 13.40 19.16 -0.59
N THR A 183 12.10 19.33 -0.30
CA THR A 183 11.62 19.76 1.02
C THR A 183 11.68 18.64 2.07
N LEU A 184 11.88 17.39 1.64
CA LEU A 184 12.00 16.22 2.52
C LEU A 184 13.44 15.87 2.85
N LYS A 185 14.43 16.52 2.22
CA LYS A 185 15.84 16.32 2.51
C LYS A 185 16.15 16.90 3.88
N THR A 186 16.69 16.07 4.78
CA THR A 186 17.13 16.50 6.11
C THR A 186 18.64 16.46 6.19
N ALA A 187 19.23 17.23 7.12
CA ALA A 187 20.68 17.19 7.37
C ALA A 187 21.17 15.80 7.83
N MET A 188 20.27 14.97 8.38
CA MET A 188 20.54 13.61 8.86
C MET A 188 20.27 12.54 7.80
N GLY A 189 19.91 12.92 6.56
CA GLY A 189 19.57 12.00 5.48
C GLY A 189 18.10 12.05 5.08
N GLU A 190 17.57 10.91 4.65
CA GLU A 190 16.21 10.78 4.16
C GLU A 190 15.18 10.79 5.30
N ASN A 191 14.03 11.43 5.07
CA ASN A 191 12.95 11.50 6.04
C ASN A 191 12.10 10.20 6.01
N PRO A 192 12.11 9.38 7.08
CA PRO A 192 11.41 8.09 7.06
C PRO A 192 9.89 8.21 7.20
N TYR A 193 9.37 9.41 7.46
CA TYR A 193 7.96 9.66 7.74
C TYR A 193 7.20 10.29 6.59
N TRP A 194 7.88 10.82 5.57
CA TRP A 194 7.26 11.61 4.52
C TRP A 194 7.67 11.13 3.14
N VAL A 195 6.71 11.07 2.22
CA VAL A 195 6.93 10.71 0.82
C VAL A 195 6.08 11.62 -0.06
N THR A 196 6.63 12.06 -1.18
CA THR A 196 5.87 12.77 -2.22
C THR A 196 5.76 11.89 -3.45
N VAL A 197 4.53 11.68 -3.91
CA VAL A 197 4.20 10.83 -5.06
C VAL A 197 3.51 11.66 -6.12
N ARG A 198 3.98 11.57 -7.36
CA ARG A 198 3.27 12.11 -8.53
C ARG A 198 2.37 11.02 -9.08
N VAL A 199 1.08 11.28 -9.14
CA VAL A 199 0.07 10.41 -9.74
C VAL A 199 -0.43 11.06 -11.02
N ASN A 200 -0.25 10.39 -12.15
CA ASN A 200 -0.71 10.89 -13.45
C ASN A 200 -2.19 10.55 -13.66
N VAL A 201 -2.94 11.50 -14.21
CA VAL A 201 -4.38 11.40 -14.42
C VAL A 201 -4.72 11.79 -15.86
N MET A 202 -5.64 11.04 -16.46
CA MET A 202 -6.19 11.33 -17.79
C MET A 202 -7.61 11.87 -17.67
N GLY A 203 -7.94 12.90 -18.44
CA GLY A 203 -9.31 13.41 -18.59
C GLY A 203 -9.83 14.36 -17.50
N GLY A 204 -9.02 14.67 -16.48
CA GLY A 204 -9.35 15.64 -15.42
C GLY A 204 -8.80 17.05 -15.67
N THR A 205 -9.02 17.96 -14.71
CA THR A 205 -8.52 19.35 -14.74
C THR A 205 -7.01 19.46 -14.72
N SER A 206 -6.33 18.48 -14.11
CA SER A 206 -4.87 18.42 -14.04
C SER A 206 -4.36 17.13 -14.67
N PRO A 207 -3.22 17.17 -15.41
CA PRO A 207 -2.60 15.97 -15.97
C PRO A 207 -1.95 15.08 -14.90
N ALA A 208 -1.69 15.62 -13.71
CA ALA A 208 -1.13 14.88 -12.59
C ALA A 208 -1.43 15.58 -11.25
N TYR A 209 -1.36 14.82 -10.17
CA TYR A 209 -1.42 15.34 -8.80
C TYR A 209 -0.18 14.90 -8.02
N TYR A 210 0.37 15.82 -7.24
CA TYR A 210 1.45 15.57 -6.29
C TYR A 210 0.82 15.37 -4.92
N VAL A 211 0.84 14.12 -4.47
CA VAL A 211 0.31 13.72 -3.17
C VAL A 211 1.46 13.61 -2.21
N ARG A 212 1.44 14.43 -1.17
CA ARG A 212 2.41 14.36 -0.09
C ARG A 212 1.79 13.55 1.04
N VAL A 213 2.29 12.34 1.23
CA VAL A 213 1.82 11.42 2.25
C VAL A 213 2.79 11.34 3.42
N HIS A 214 2.25 11.06 4.61
CA HIS A 214 3.04 10.83 5.81
C HIS A 214 2.52 9.64 6.60
N ARG A 215 3.38 9.15 7.49
CA ARG A 215 3.10 8.12 8.47
C ARG A 215 3.63 8.52 9.85
N THR A 216 3.25 7.77 10.87
CA THR A 216 3.76 7.93 12.24
C THR A 216 4.55 6.69 12.67
N ALA A 217 5.31 6.79 13.75
CA ALA A 217 6.06 5.64 14.26
C ALA A 217 5.13 4.60 14.89
N GLU A 218 3.98 5.06 15.40
CA GLU A 218 2.91 4.25 15.97
C GLU A 218 2.10 3.51 14.89
N GLN A 219 1.99 4.09 13.70
CA GLN A 219 1.30 3.50 12.55
C GLN A 219 2.20 3.53 11.30
N PRO A 220 3.27 2.72 11.27
CA PRO A 220 4.29 2.77 10.23
C PRO A 220 3.77 2.33 8.85
N ASP A 221 2.69 1.55 8.82
CA ASP A 221 2.07 1.05 7.59
C ASP A 221 0.87 1.90 7.14
N THR A 222 0.46 2.90 7.93
CA THR A 222 -0.68 3.77 7.60
C THR A 222 -0.17 5.09 7.04
N TRP A 223 -0.45 5.32 5.77
CA TRP A 223 -0.11 6.55 5.07
C TRP A 223 -1.34 7.43 4.91
N LYS A 224 -1.19 8.73 5.17
CA LYS A 224 -2.24 9.74 4.97
C LYS A 224 -1.71 10.91 4.16
N ALA A 225 -2.55 11.48 3.30
CA ALA A 225 -2.18 12.68 2.57
C ALA A 225 -2.32 13.93 3.43
N ALA A 226 -1.21 14.66 3.56
CA ALA A 226 -1.20 16.02 4.11
C ALA A 226 -1.53 17.06 3.03
N HIS A 227 -1.24 16.75 1.77
CA HIS A 227 -1.53 17.63 0.63
C HIS A 227 -1.85 16.83 -0.63
N ILE A 228 -2.79 17.35 -1.43
CA ILE A 228 -3.08 16.92 -2.80
C ILE A 228 -2.96 18.16 -3.66
N LEU A 229 -1.86 18.27 -4.42
CA LEU A 229 -1.52 19.48 -5.17
C LEU A 229 -1.52 19.20 -6.67
N ASP A 230 -1.97 20.15 -7.47
CA ASP A 230 -1.69 20.17 -8.90
C ASP A 230 -0.21 20.56 -9.15
N PRO A 231 0.29 20.48 -10.40
CA PRO A 231 1.70 20.77 -10.68
C PRO A 231 2.13 22.18 -10.29
N GLU A 232 1.24 23.16 -10.44
CA GLU A 232 1.51 24.56 -10.06
C GLU A 232 1.54 24.72 -8.54
N GLY A 233 0.54 24.18 -7.83
CA GLY A 233 0.47 24.17 -6.38
C GLY A 233 1.67 23.47 -5.73
N TYR A 234 2.13 22.35 -6.30
CA TYR A 234 3.34 21.67 -5.84
C TYR A 234 4.58 22.56 -5.97
N LYS A 235 4.76 23.21 -7.12
CA LYS A 235 5.88 24.12 -7.34
C LYS A 235 5.89 25.26 -6.31
N LEU A 236 4.74 25.91 -6.10
CA LEU A 236 4.61 27.00 -5.13
C LEU A 236 4.86 26.53 -3.69
N PHE A 237 4.36 25.34 -3.35
CA PHE A 237 4.60 24.71 -2.05
C PHE A 237 6.10 24.49 -1.82
N VAL A 238 6.81 23.88 -2.77
CA VAL A 238 8.25 23.62 -2.68
C VAL A 238 9.02 24.92 -2.52
N GLU A 239 8.76 25.93 -3.36
CA GLU A 239 9.43 27.23 -3.29
C GLU A 239 9.23 27.91 -1.93
N LYS A 240 8.01 27.85 -1.38
CA LYS A 240 7.71 28.41 -0.06
C LYS A 240 8.48 27.69 1.05
N ARG A 241 8.47 26.36 1.06
CA ARG A 241 9.14 25.54 2.09
C ARG A 241 10.65 25.70 2.05
N LEU A 242 11.26 25.78 0.87
CA LEU A 242 12.71 26.01 0.74
C LEU A 242 13.10 27.41 1.23
N LYS A 243 12.28 28.44 1.01
CA LYS A 243 12.51 29.77 1.59
C LYS A 243 12.44 29.76 3.11
N GLU A 244 11.52 28.99 3.69
CA GLU A 244 11.40 28.83 5.15
C GLU A 244 12.59 28.07 5.75
N GLN A 245 13.13 27.06 5.06
CA GLN A 245 14.28 26.28 5.53
C GLN A 245 15.61 27.04 5.44
N ASN A 246 15.72 28.00 4.54
CA ASN A 246 16.92 28.81 4.33
C ASN A 246 16.95 30.10 5.17
N LYS A 247 16.00 30.27 6.10
CA LYS A 247 15.87 31.45 6.96
C LYS A 247 16.35 31.15 8.37
#